data_AF-A0A392VFU2-F1
#
_entry.id   AF-A0A392VFU2-F1
#
_cell.length_a   1.000
_cell.length_b   1.000
_cell.length_c   1.000
_cell.angle_alpha   90.00
_cell.angle_beta   90.00
_cell.angle_gamma   90.00
#
_symmetry.space_group_name_H-M   'P 1'
#
loop_
_entity.id
_entity.type
_entity.pdbx_description
1 polymer ?
#
loop_
_entity_poly.entity_id
_entity_poly.type
_entity_poly.pdbx_seq_one_letter_code
_entity_poly.pdbx_strand_id
1 'polypeptide(L)' 'MEAAVEAAAEFLNKAVKPVLVGGPKLRVAKASDAFVELADSSGYVFATMPSAKGMVPEHHPHFIGTYWGAVS' A
#
# COMPACT_ATOMS: atom_id res chain seq x y z
N MET A 1 -17.86 -8.95 6.97
CA MET A 1 -16.87 -8.25 6.12
C MET A 1 -17.09 -6.75 6.12
N GLU A 2 -18.34 -6.29 6.05
CA GLU A 2 -18.68 -4.85 6.03
C GLU A 2 -18.10 -4.04 7.19
N ALA A 3 -18.16 -4.55 8.43
CA ALA A 3 -17.62 -3.84 9.59
C ALA A 3 -16.11 -3.53 9.50
N ALA A 4 -15.31 -4.39 8.85
CA ALA A 4 -13.87 -4.15 8.68
C ALA A 4 -13.58 -3.11 7.59
N VAL A 5 -14.42 -3.07 6.55
CA VAL A 5 -14.32 -2.07 5.48
C VAL A 5 -14.72 -0.70 6.00
N GLU A 6 -15.81 -0.61 6.76
CA GLU A 6 -16.30 0.65 7.35
C GLU A 6 -15.26 1.25 8.30
N ALA A 7 -14.69 0.44 9.21
CA ALA A 7 -13.65 0.90 10.13
C ALA A 7 -12.38 1.36 9.39
N ALA A 8 -11.98 0.65 8.33
CA ALA A 8 -10.83 1.05 7.51
C ALA A 8 -11.11 2.36 6.75
N ALA A 9 -12.31 2.52 6.19
CA ALA A 9 -12.72 3.72 5.49
C ALA A 9 -12.80 4.94 6.43
N GLU A 10 -13.40 4.79 7.61
CA GLU A 10 -13.41 5.85 8.64
C GLU A 10 -12.01 6.28 9.06
N PHE A 11 -11.09 5.31 9.22
CA PHE A 11 -9.71 5.60 9.60
C PHE A 11 -8.96 6.36 8.49
N LEU A 12 -9.12 5.91 7.23
CA LEU A 12 -8.50 6.54 6.07
C LEU A 12 -9.08 7.93 5.80
N ASN A 13 -10.39 8.12 5.97
CA ASN A 13 -11.06 9.42 5.82
C ASN A 13 -10.64 10.45 6.87
N LYS A 14 -10.22 10.00 8.07
CA LYS A 14 -9.67 10.86 9.12
C LYS A 14 -8.19 11.21 8.90
N ALA A 15 -7.50 10.51 8.00
CA ALA A 15 -6.08 10.71 7.75
C ALA A 15 -5.83 11.85 6.75
N VAL A 16 -4.91 12.76 7.08
CA VAL A 16 -4.60 13.93 6.23
C VAL A 16 -3.72 13.57 5.03
N LYS A 17 -2.78 12.62 5.20
CA LYS A 17 -1.84 12.16 4.16
C LYS A 17 -1.52 10.67 4.32
N PRO A 18 -2.49 9.76 4.06
CA PRO A 18 -2.24 8.33 4.16
C PRO A 18 -1.22 7.88 3.11
N VAL A 19 -0.32 6.98 3.51
CA VAL A 19 0.68 6.34 2.65
C VAL A 19 0.58 4.83 2.83
N LEU A 20 0.50 4.09 1.72
CA LEU A 20 0.44 2.65 1.75
C LEU A 20 1.86 2.06 1.77
N VAL A 21 2.09 1.02 2.59
CA VAL A 21 3.38 0.34 2.66
C VAL A 21 3.21 -1.14 2.30
N GLY A 22 3.74 -1.52 1.15
CA GLY A 22 3.73 -2.89 0.66
C GLY A 22 4.78 -3.76 1.33
N GLY A 23 4.34 -4.75 2.11
CA GLY A 23 5.19 -5.72 2.80
C GLY A 23 5.34 -7.06 2.08
N PRO A 24 6.29 -7.92 2.50
CA PRO A 24 6.60 -9.20 1.83
C PRO A 24 5.43 -10.20 1.83
N LYS A 25 4.45 -10.03 2.73
CA LYS A 25 3.26 -10.88 2.81
C LYS A 25 2.25 -10.63 1.67
N LEU A 26 2.41 -9.57 0.88
CA LEU A 26 1.59 -9.34 -0.33
C LEU A 26 1.63 -10.53 -1.30
N ARG A 27 2.78 -11.22 -1.38
CA ARG A 27 2.94 -12.42 -2.20
C ARG A 27 2.07 -13.57 -1.70
N VAL A 28 2.14 -13.85 -0.41
CA VAL A 28 1.44 -14.97 0.22
C VAL A 28 -0.07 -14.75 0.16
N ALA A 29 -0.50 -13.51 0.34
CA ALA A 29 -1.90 -13.12 0.24
C ALA A 29 -2.42 -13.03 -1.21
N LYS A 30 -1.55 -13.15 -2.23
CA LYS A 30 -1.88 -12.90 -3.65
C LYS A 30 -2.62 -11.58 -3.88
N ALA A 31 -2.31 -10.57 -3.07
CA ALA A 31 -3.03 -9.30 -3.03
C ALA A 31 -2.26 -8.17 -3.71
N SER A 32 -1.37 -8.51 -4.65
CA SER A 32 -0.52 -7.54 -5.33
C SER A 32 -1.34 -6.61 -6.24
N ASP A 33 -2.22 -7.19 -7.07
CA ASP A 33 -3.12 -6.40 -7.93
C ASP A 33 -4.15 -5.60 -7.13
N ALA A 34 -4.76 -6.23 -6.12
CA ALA A 34 -5.72 -5.56 -5.23
C ALA A 34 -5.10 -4.37 -4.47
N PHE A 35 -3.82 -4.44 -4.12
CA PHE A 35 -3.10 -3.34 -3.48
C PHE A 35 -2.89 -2.16 -4.45
N VAL A 36 -2.60 -2.45 -5.73
CA VAL A 36 -2.46 -1.43 -6.77
C VAL A 36 -3.82 -0.79 -7.06
N GLU A 37 -4.87 -1.59 -7.19
CA GLU A 37 -6.24 -1.10 -7.39
C GLU A 37 -6.71 -0.21 -6.23
N LEU A 38 -6.34 -0.56 -4.99
CA LEU A 38 -6.59 0.31 -3.84
C LEU A 38 -5.83 1.64 -3.96
N ALA A 39 -4.55 1.61 -4.34
CA ALA A 39 -3.76 2.82 -4.51
C ALA A 39 -4.29 3.73 -5.64
N ASP A 40 -4.76 3.13 -6.74
CA ASP A 40 -5.33 3.84 -7.90
C ASP A 40 -6.68 4.48 -7.57
N SER A 41 -7.59 3.72 -6.93
CA SER A 41 -8.92 4.20 -6.54
C SER A 41 -8.90 5.26 -5.44
N SER A 42 -7.97 5.14 -4.49
CA SER A 42 -7.82 6.10 -3.38
C SER A 42 -6.91 7.30 -3.72
N GLY A 43 -6.11 7.19 -4.78
CA GLY A 43 -5.07 8.16 -5.13
C GLY A 43 -3.89 8.20 -4.15
N TYR A 44 -3.79 7.22 -3.24
CA TYR A 44 -2.75 7.20 -2.22
C TYR A 44 -1.40 6.78 -2.79
N VAL A 45 -0.37 7.49 -2.36
CA VAL A 45 1.01 7.11 -2.66
C VAL A 45 1.40 5.85 -1.90
N PHE A 46 2.23 5.01 -2.51
CA PHE A 46 2.69 3.79 -1.88
C PHE A 46 4.20 3.55 -2.01
N ALA A 47 4.76 2.94 -0.98
CA ALA A 47 6.15 2.53 -0.92
C ALA A 47 6.24 1.01 -0.69
N THR A 48 7.34 0.38 -1.09
CA THR A 48 7.58 -1.05 -0.86
C THR A 48 8.70 -1.27 0.13
N MET A 49 8.59 -2.26 1.01
CA MET A 49 9.74 -2.73 1.77
C MET A 49 10.72 -3.46 0.83
N PRO A 50 12.04 -3.49 1.13
CA PRO A 50 13.03 -4.18 0.30
C PRO A 50 12.67 -5.65 0.02
N SER A 51 12.10 -6.35 1.02
CA SER A 51 11.66 -7.74 0.89
C SER A 51 10.41 -7.94 0.03
N ALA A 52 9.73 -6.85 -0.35
CA ALA A 52 8.55 -6.84 -1.20
C ALA A 52 8.84 -6.20 -2.57
N LYS A 53 10.11 -6.02 -2.92
CA LYS A 53 10.54 -5.50 -4.23
C LYS A 53 10.03 -6.41 -5.36
N GLY A 54 9.54 -5.81 -6.45
CA GLY A 54 8.96 -6.54 -7.58
C GLY A 54 7.56 -7.14 -7.34
N MET A 55 6.96 -6.93 -6.16
CA MET A 55 5.60 -7.39 -5.87
C MET A 55 4.51 -6.45 -6.38
N VAL A 56 4.85 -5.19 -6.65
CA VAL A 56 3.94 -4.16 -7.17
C VAL A 56 4.65 -3.40 -8.29
N PRO A 57 3.92 -2.90 -9.30
CA PRO A 57 4.49 -2.19 -10.43
C PRO A 57 5.20 -0.92 -9.97
N GLU A 58 6.49 -0.83 -10.26
CA GLU A 58 7.34 0.30 -9.86
C GLU A 58 7.21 1.51 -10.80
N HIS A 59 6.60 1.31 -11.96
CA HIS A 59 6.29 2.37 -12.91
C HIS A 59 4.95 3.06 -12.60
N HIS A 60 4.30 2.72 -11.48
CA HIS A 60 3.03 3.30 -11.10
C HIS A 60 3.21 4.78 -10.71
N PRO A 61 2.34 5.70 -11.16
CA PRO A 61 2.49 7.13 -10.86
C PRO A 61 2.45 7.44 -9.35
N HIS A 62 1.77 6.60 -8.58
CA HIS A 62 1.70 6.72 -7.11
C HIS A 62 2.83 5.99 -6.36
N PHE A 63 3.76 5.33 -7.04
CA PHE A 63 4.89 4.66 -6.39
C PHE A 63 5.98 5.67 -6.00
N ILE A 64 6.31 5.73 -4.71
CA ILE A 64 7.28 6.70 -4.15
C ILE A 64 8.62 6.07 -3.73
N GLY A 65 8.83 4.79 -4.04
CA GLY A 65 10.11 4.11 -3.81
C GLY A 65 10.09 3.09 -2.67
N THR A 66 11.27 2.81 -2.12
CA THR A 66 11.45 1.76 -1.11
C THR A 66 11.43 2.35 0.29
N TYR A 67 10.49 1.88 1.13
CA TYR A 67 10.43 2.20 2.54
C TYR A 67 11.33 1.24 3.33
N TRP A 68 12.45 1.75 3.85
CA TRP A 68 13.43 0.98 4.61
C TRP A 68 13.61 1.52 6.04
N GLY A 69 12.57 2.15 6.62
CA GLY A 69 12.62 2.66 7.99
C GLY A 69 13.83 3.56 8.26
N ALA A 70 14.38 3.51 9.47
CA ALA A 70 15.67 4.14 9.79
C ALA A 70 16.80 3.18 9.39
N VAL A 71 17.30 3.29 8.16
CA VAL A 71 18.52 2.59 7.77
C VAL A 71 19.69 3.31 8.44
N SER A 72 20.39 2.59 9.34
CA SER A 72 21.76 2.88 9.79
C SER A 72 22.69 1.80 9.26
#